data_AF-A0A1Y1JS06-F1
#
_entry.id   AF-A0A1Y1JS06-F1
#
_cell.length_a   1.000
_cell.length_b   1.000
_cell.length_c   1.000
_cell.angle_alpha   90.00
_cell.angle_beta   90.00
_cell.angle_gamma   90.00
#
_symmetry.space_group_name_H-M   'P 1'
#
loop_
_entity.id
_entity.type
_entity.pdbx_description
1 polymer ?
#
loop_
_entity_poly.entity_id
_entity_poly.type
_entity_poly.pdbx_seq_one_letter_code
_entity_poly.pdbx_strand_id
1 'polypeptide(L)'
;MVDEEDPREYRWETGYEKTWEAIKEDEEGFLEASVADIVQRAKRKRQAQKQKNTKLGMMRHLFLIVDCSESMSNQDLKPTRLYCTIKLLELFIEEFFDQNPISQLGIIIMQNKRADRISELSGNPRKHVKAIAGLNRTSLLGEPSLQNGLNMALKSLKLLPSHASREVLVIIGSLTTCDPTDINVTIDAMKAEGVRCSIVGLAAEVHICKQLASETNGTYNVVLDDSHYKDLLFQHVEPPPAAFCLESSLIKMGFPHQMVTEGTDEPLTMCMCHVDSVDEGSKLTTGGYYCPQCCSKYCELPVECRVCGLTLVSAPHLARSYHHLFPVGGYKELEFNNQVSSCYACQKVFGETEKQVYCCLKCEKIFCIDCDIFIHDTLHTCPGCATNSSVLQHKAA
;
A
#
# COMPACT_ATOMS: atom_id res chain seq x y z
N MET A 1 -3.73 9.90 76.22
CA MET A 1 -2.69 9.78 75.19
C MET A 1 -3.43 9.89 73.88
N VAL A 2 -3.16 10.96 73.15
CA VAL A 2 -3.90 11.37 71.94
C VAL A 2 -3.25 10.61 70.78
N ASP A 3 -4.06 9.87 70.01
CA ASP A 3 -3.66 9.30 68.73
C ASP A 3 -3.38 10.46 67.77
N GLU A 4 -2.11 10.66 67.39
CA GLU A 4 -1.73 11.54 66.30
C GLU A 4 -2.06 10.82 64.98
N GLU A 5 -3.15 11.23 64.32
CA GLU A 5 -3.42 10.84 62.93
C GLU A 5 -2.32 11.44 62.03
N ASP A 6 -1.53 10.57 61.39
CA ASP A 6 -0.57 10.96 60.34
C ASP A 6 -1.28 11.86 59.30
N PRO A 7 -0.70 13.01 58.94
CA PRO A 7 -1.28 13.86 57.91
C PRO A 7 -1.37 13.09 56.60
N ARG A 8 -2.58 12.97 56.02
CA ARG A 8 -2.78 12.39 54.69
C ARG A 8 -1.94 13.16 53.66
N GLU A 9 -0.80 12.59 53.29
CA GLU A 9 0.02 13.06 52.17
C GLU A 9 -0.86 13.19 50.92
N TYR A 10 -0.67 14.28 50.17
CA TYR A 10 -1.38 14.44 48.91
C TYR A 10 -0.90 13.36 47.92
N ARG A 11 -1.76 12.84 47.04
CA ARG A 11 -1.44 11.73 46.11
C ARG A 11 -0.23 11.96 45.17
N TRP A 12 0.30 13.18 45.11
CA TRP A 12 1.52 13.52 44.36
C TRP A 12 2.78 13.59 45.24
N GLU A 13 2.62 13.56 46.57
CA GLU A 13 3.69 13.43 47.58
C GLU A 13 4.01 11.96 47.86
N THR A 14 3.05 11.04 47.69
CA THR A 14 3.35 9.61 47.56
C THR A 14 4.31 9.42 46.39
N GLY A 15 5.52 8.96 46.70
CA GLY A 15 6.60 8.77 45.74
C GLY A 15 6.11 8.03 44.49
N TYR A 16 6.54 8.51 43.33
CA TYR A 16 6.28 7.97 41.99
C TYR A 16 6.04 6.45 42.05
N GLU A 17 4.77 6.02 42.05
CA GLU A 17 4.44 4.60 41.92
C GLU A 17 5.02 4.17 40.58
N LYS A 18 6.07 3.37 40.64
CA LYS A 18 6.81 2.89 39.48
C LYS A 18 5.87 2.04 38.65
N THR A 19 5.23 2.64 37.64
CA THR A 19 4.29 1.97 36.74
C THR A 19 4.89 0.74 36.04
N TRP A 20 6.22 0.64 35.99
CA TRP A 20 6.97 -0.52 35.50
C TRP A 20 6.96 -1.74 36.45
N GLU A 21 6.62 -1.61 37.73
CA GLU A 21 6.47 -2.75 38.65
C GLU A 21 5.20 -3.58 38.37
N ALA A 22 4.21 -2.99 37.69
CA ALA A 22 2.99 -3.68 37.25
C ALA A 22 3.18 -4.44 35.93
N ILE A 23 4.29 -4.20 35.22
CA ILE A 23 4.60 -4.86 33.97
C ILE A 23 5.29 -6.19 34.33
N LYS A 24 4.54 -7.29 34.27
CA LYS A 24 5.09 -8.63 34.51
C LYS A 24 5.79 -9.14 33.26
N GLU A 25 7.02 -9.61 33.43
CA GLU A 25 7.76 -10.35 32.42
C GLU A 25 7.19 -11.78 32.31
N ASP A 26 7.21 -12.35 31.11
CA ASP A 26 6.88 -13.76 30.88
C ASP A 26 7.97 -14.68 31.48
N GLU A 27 7.72 -16.00 31.56
CA GLU A 27 8.65 -17.00 32.17
C GLU A 27 10.07 -17.01 31.57
N GLU A 28 10.25 -16.42 30.38
CA GLU A 28 11.53 -16.28 29.67
C GLU A 28 12.17 -14.87 29.80
N GLY A 29 11.54 -13.94 30.52
CA GLY A 29 12.10 -12.59 30.78
C GLY A 29 11.94 -11.58 29.63
N PHE A 30 11.12 -11.87 28.62
CA PHE A 30 10.89 -10.97 27.46
C PHE A 30 9.48 -10.38 27.47
N LEU A 31 9.37 -9.08 27.17
CA LEU A 31 8.09 -8.34 27.07
C LEU A 31 7.50 -8.34 25.64
N GLU A 32 8.29 -8.73 24.64
CA GLU A 32 7.98 -8.54 23.22
C GLU A 32 6.91 -9.51 22.67
N ALA A 33 6.76 -10.70 23.26
CA ALA A 33 5.82 -11.72 22.78
C ALA A 33 4.36 -11.24 22.86
N SER A 34 4.00 -10.51 23.92
CA SER A 34 2.64 -9.98 24.10
C SER A 34 2.23 -8.96 23.04
N VAL A 35 3.17 -8.13 22.56
CA VAL A 35 2.90 -7.09 21.56
C VAL A 35 2.70 -7.69 20.17
N ALA A 36 3.51 -8.70 19.81
CA ALA A 36 3.37 -9.42 18.55
C ALA A 36 1.99 -10.08 18.41
N ASP A 37 1.50 -10.72 19.47
CA ASP A 37 0.17 -11.35 19.50
C ASP A 37 -0.97 -10.32 19.37
N ILE A 38 -0.84 -9.14 19.99
CA ILE A 38 -1.82 -8.06 19.87
C ILE A 38 -1.88 -7.53 18.42
N VAL A 39 -0.72 -7.31 17.80
CA VAL A 39 -0.62 -6.86 16.40
C VAL A 39 -1.22 -7.91 15.46
N GLN A 40 -0.91 -9.19 15.67
CA GLN A 40 -1.46 -10.29 14.87
C GLN A 40 -2.99 -10.38 14.97
N ARG A 41 -3.55 -10.29 16.19
CA ARG A 41 -5.01 -10.24 16.39
C ARG A 41 -5.65 -9.03 15.71
N ALA A 42 -5.00 -7.86 15.77
CA ALA A 42 -5.48 -6.65 15.10
C ALA A 42 -5.50 -6.80 13.57
N LYS A 43 -4.42 -7.35 12.98
CA LYS A 43 -4.34 -7.66 11.53
C LYS A 43 -5.46 -8.61 11.10
N ARG A 44 -5.70 -9.66 11.87
CA ARG A 44 -6.75 -10.63 11.57
C ARG A 44 -8.16 -10.06 11.69
N LYS A 45 -8.42 -9.25 12.72
CA LYS A 45 -9.71 -8.54 12.85
C LYS A 45 -9.99 -7.65 11.65
N ARG A 46 -8.96 -7.00 11.09
CA ARG A 46 -9.07 -6.22 9.85
C ARG A 46 -9.35 -7.10 8.63
N GLN A 47 -8.65 -8.23 8.48
CA GLN A 47 -8.93 -9.20 7.41
C GLN A 47 -10.38 -9.72 7.47
N ALA A 48 -10.91 -9.98 8.67
CA ALA A 48 -12.29 -10.42 8.86
C ALA A 48 -13.33 -9.34 8.52
N GLN A 49 -12.96 -8.06 8.65
CA GLN A 49 -13.82 -6.91 8.29
C GLN A 49 -13.83 -6.60 6.79
N LYS A 50 -12.98 -7.25 5.97
CA LYS A 50 -12.97 -7.02 4.52
C LYS A 50 -14.28 -7.49 3.90
N GLN A 51 -14.94 -6.60 3.18
CA GLN A 51 -16.11 -6.92 2.37
C GLN A 51 -15.72 -7.87 1.23
N LYS A 52 -16.44 -8.98 1.12
CA LYS A 52 -16.26 -9.98 0.06
C LYS A 52 -17.07 -9.56 -1.17
N ASN A 53 -16.57 -9.93 -2.36
CA ASN A 53 -17.27 -9.83 -3.64
C ASN A 53 -17.69 -8.41 -4.06
N THR A 54 -16.81 -7.43 -3.83
CA THR A 54 -16.96 -6.07 -4.37
C THR A 54 -16.19 -5.94 -5.68
N LYS A 55 -16.66 -5.07 -6.58
CA LYS A 55 -15.88 -4.70 -7.76
C LYS A 55 -14.65 -3.93 -7.29
N LEU A 56 -13.49 -4.22 -7.87
CA LEU A 56 -12.22 -3.58 -7.53
C LEU A 56 -11.74 -2.70 -8.70
N GLY A 57 -11.12 -1.57 -8.37
CA GLY A 57 -10.43 -0.73 -9.36
C GLY A 57 -9.03 -1.28 -9.64
N MET A 58 -8.89 -2.15 -10.64
CA MET A 58 -7.61 -2.84 -10.92
C MET A 58 -6.56 -1.93 -11.60
N MET A 59 -6.99 -1.05 -12.51
CA MET A 59 -6.12 -0.05 -13.13
C MET A 59 -6.17 1.21 -12.30
N ARG A 60 -5.11 1.47 -11.55
CA ARG A 60 -5.05 2.57 -10.59
C ARG A 60 -4.09 3.64 -11.07
N HIS A 61 -4.52 4.88 -11.01
CA HIS A 61 -3.66 6.03 -11.17
C HIS A 61 -3.58 6.75 -9.83
N LEU A 62 -2.46 6.53 -9.14
CA LEU A 62 -2.23 7.04 -7.80
C LEU A 62 -1.26 8.22 -7.84
N PHE A 63 -1.69 9.37 -7.35
CA PHE A 63 -0.78 10.47 -7.02
C PHE A 63 -0.43 10.45 -5.54
N LEU A 64 0.86 10.31 -5.25
CA LEU A 64 1.41 10.48 -3.92
C LEU A 64 1.78 11.96 -3.72
N ILE A 65 1.15 12.61 -2.75
CA ILE A 65 1.47 13.99 -2.36
C ILE A 65 2.19 13.94 -1.01
N VAL A 66 3.45 14.38 -0.99
CA VAL A 66 4.29 14.34 0.21
C VAL A 66 4.53 15.75 0.73
N ASP A 67 4.25 15.95 2.01
CA ASP A 67 4.63 17.16 2.74
C ASP A 67 6.15 17.25 2.88
N CYS A 68 6.74 18.37 2.46
CA CYS A 68 8.15 18.72 2.60
C CYS A 68 8.30 20.08 3.30
N SER A 69 7.45 20.35 4.28
CA SER A 69 7.52 21.51 5.17
C SER A 69 8.51 21.35 6.31
N GLU A 70 8.74 22.44 7.05
CA GLU A 70 9.58 22.46 8.26
C GLU A 70 9.13 21.43 9.31
N SER A 71 7.82 21.15 9.41
CA SER A 71 7.26 20.16 10.34
C SER A 71 7.76 18.73 10.11
N MET A 72 8.33 18.45 8.94
CA MET A 72 8.90 17.14 8.59
C MET A 72 10.33 16.95 9.10
N SER A 73 10.96 18.01 9.61
CA SER A 73 12.26 17.95 10.29
C SER A 73 12.16 17.41 11.72
N ASN A 74 10.95 17.40 12.29
CA ASN A 74 10.70 16.92 13.65
C ASN A 74 11.11 15.44 13.83
N GLN A 75 11.65 15.14 15.02
CA GLN A 75 12.20 13.82 15.39
C GLN A 75 11.18 12.90 16.09
N ASP A 76 9.90 13.08 15.79
CA ASP A 76 8.80 12.27 16.31
C ASP A 76 8.92 10.81 15.84
N LEU A 77 9.26 10.64 14.56
CA LEU A 77 9.70 9.37 13.97
C LEU A 77 11.22 9.42 13.78
N LYS A 78 11.90 8.33 14.09
CA LYS A 78 13.37 8.27 14.04
C LYS A 78 13.89 8.07 12.62
N PRO A 79 14.95 8.78 12.19
CA PRO A 79 15.58 9.94 12.83
C PRO A 79 14.78 11.24 12.65
N THR A 80 14.11 11.41 11.52
CA THR A 80 13.15 12.51 11.27
C THR A 80 11.92 11.97 10.56
N ARG A 81 10.79 12.69 10.65
CA ARG A 81 9.55 12.36 9.94
C ARG A 81 9.76 12.18 8.43
N LEU A 82 10.55 13.07 7.81
CA LEU A 82 10.88 12.94 6.38
C LEU A 82 11.64 11.65 6.09
N TYR A 83 12.71 11.38 6.84
CA TYR A 83 13.55 10.21 6.55
C TYR A 83 12.78 8.90 6.74
N CYS A 84 11.98 8.79 7.80
CA CYS A 84 11.09 7.66 8.02
C CYS A 84 10.09 7.49 6.86
N THR A 85 9.47 8.61 6.44
CA THR A 85 8.55 8.63 5.30
C THR A 85 9.21 8.17 4.00
N ILE A 86 10.41 8.67 3.68
CA ILE A 86 11.16 8.27 2.48
C ILE A 86 11.39 6.76 2.47
N LYS A 87 11.86 6.18 3.59
CA LYS A 87 12.13 4.74 3.69
C LYS A 87 10.88 3.88 3.57
N LEU A 88 9.80 4.28 4.21
CA LEU A 88 8.53 3.56 4.09
C LEU A 88 7.91 3.71 2.71
N LEU A 89 8.10 4.84 2.05
CA LEU A 89 7.65 5.07 0.68
C LEU A 89 8.45 4.29 -0.37
N GLU A 90 9.77 4.13 -0.19
CA GLU A 90 10.59 3.25 -1.03
C GLU A 90 10.00 1.83 -1.02
N LEU A 91 9.73 1.28 0.17
CA LEU A 91 9.09 -0.04 0.35
C LEU A 91 7.67 -0.09 -0.21
N PHE A 92 6.87 0.95 0.04
CA PHE A 92 5.51 1.04 -0.47
C PHE A 92 5.46 1.04 -2.00
N ILE A 93 6.36 1.75 -2.67
CA ILE A 93 6.41 1.79 -4.14
C ILE A 93 6.75 0.41 -4.70
N GLU A 94 7.74 -0.28 -4.14
CA GLU A 94 8.11 -1.62 -4.58
C GLU A 94 6.95 -2.60 -4.41
N GLU A 95 6.31 -2.63 -3.24
CA GLU A 95 5.16 -3.48 -2.96
C GLU A 95 3.94 -3.10 -3.83
N PHE A 96 3.69 -1.80 -4.03
CA PHE A 96 2.59 -1.30 -4.84
C PHE A 96 2.67 -1.81 -6.29
N PHE A 97 3.86 -1.75 -6.90
CA PHE A 97 4.07 -2.22 -8.27
C PHE A 97 4.15 -3.74 -8.37
N ASP A 98 4.54 -4.45 -7.31
CA ASP A 98 4.53 -5.92 -7.32
C ASP A 98 3.08 -6.46 -7.34
N GLN A 99 2.24 -5.93 -6.45
CA GLN A 99 0.82 -6.31 -6.35
C GLN A 99 -0.05 -5.73 -7.48
N ASN A 100 0.24 -4.50 -7.91
CA ASN A 100 -0.52 -3.77 -8.94
C ASN A 100 0.36 -3.37 -10.13
N PRO A 101 0.78 -4.33 -10.98
CA PRO A 101 1.74 -4.02 -12.04
C PRO A 101 1.18 -3.10 -13.12
N ILE A 102 -0.12 -3.13 -13.39
CA ILE A 102 -0.76 -2.30 -14.43
C ILE A 102 -1.07 -0.86 -13.97
N SER A 103 -0.83 -0.57 -12.70
CA SER A 103 -1.10 0.75 -12.12
C SER A 103 0.02 1.72 -12.45
N GLN A 104 -0.27 3.01 -12.34
CA GLN A 104 0.69 4.09 -12.52
C GLN A 104 0.75 4.93 -11.24
N LEU A 105 1.95 5.39 -10.92
CA LEU A 105 2.21 6.23 -9.76
C LEU A 105 2.82 7.56 -10.22
N GLY A 106 2.44 8.66 -9.58
CA GLY A 106 3.05 9.98 -9.74
C GLY A 106 3.35 10.59 -8.38
N ILE A 107 4.39 11.44 -8.30
CA ILE A 107 4.85 12.01 -7.02
C ILE A 107 4.87 13.53 -7.11
N ILE A 108 4.19 14.16 -6.16
CA ILE A 108 4.11 15.60 -5.97
C ILE A 108 4.61 15.91 -4.56
N ILE A 109 5.41 16.98 -4.42
CA ILE A 109 5.79 17.51 -3.11
C ILE A 109 5.09 18.81 -2.82
N MET A 110 4.87 19.09 -1.54
CA MET A 110 4.40 20.37 -1.04
C MET A 110 5.50 21.05 -0.24
N GLN A 111 6.01 22.17 -0.72
CA GLN A 111 7.12 22.90 -0.11
C GLN A 111 6.93 24.40 -0.37
N ASN A 112 7.28 25.27 0.59
CA ASN A 112 7.24 26.73 0.42
C ASN A 112 5.91 27.26 -0.16
N LYS A 113 4.76 26.74 0.31
CA LYS A 113 3.40 27.13 -0.12
C LYS A 113 3.11 26.83 -1.60
N ARG A 114 3.93 26.01 -2.22
CA ARG A 114 3.81 25.55 -3.61
C ARG A 114 3.75 24.03 -3.64
N ALA A 115 3.29 23.52 -4.77
CA ALA A 115 3.39 22.11 -5.08
C ALA A 115 4.23 21.95 -6.34
N ASP A 116 5.14 20.98 -6.32
CA ASP A 116 6.03 20.67 -7.45
C ASP A 116 5.95 19.17 -7.77
N ARG A 117 5.82 18.83 -9.04
CA ARG A 117 5.79 17.44 -9.51
C ARG A 117 7.21 16.94 -9.77
N ILE A 118 7.68 16.02 -8.93
CA ILE A 118 9.02 15.44 -9.08
C ILE A 118 9.00 14.25 -10.04
N SER A 119 7.94 13.43 -9.97
CA SER A 119 7.79 12.28 -10.85
C SER A 119 6.45 12.31 -11.57
N GLU A 120 6.51 12.18 -12.88
CA GLU A 120 5.33 12.06 -13.73
C GLU A 120 4.66 10.70 -13.55
N LEU A 121 3.35 10.66 -13.87
CA LEU A 121 2.56 9.44 -13.80
C LEU A 121 3.17 8.38 -14.72
N SER A 122 3.75 7.34 -14.13
CA SER A 122 4.45 6.29 -14.88
C SER A 122 4.47 4.97 -14.11
N GLY A 123 4.67 3.86 -14.85
CA GLY A 123 4.72 2.50 -14.30
C GLY A 123 6.10 2.00 -13.90
N ASN A 124 7.15 2.84 -13.93
CA ASN A 124 8.52 2.40 -13.63
C ASN A 124 8.87 2.65 -12.15
N PRO A 125 9.01 1.60 -11.32
CA PRO A 125 9.31 1.76 -9.89
C PRO A 125 10.66 2.43 -9.66
N ARG A 126 11.68 2.14 -10.47
CA ARG A 126 13.04 2.65 -10.28
C ARG A 126 13.10 4.17 -10.40
N LYS A 127 12.32 4.75 -11.32
CA LYS A 127 12.25 6.21 -11.49
C LYS A 127 11.68 6.88 -10.25
N HIS A 128 10.61 6.30 -9.69
CA HIS A 128 9.95 6.81 -8.48
C HIS A 128 10.82 6.66 -7.23
N VAL A 129 11.47 5.51 -7.05
CA VAL A 129 12.40 5.27 -5.94
C VAL A 129 13.57 6.25 -5.99
N LYS A 130 14.17 6.47 -7.17
CA LYS A 130 15.23 7.49 -7.34
C LYS A 130 14.73 8.90 -6.99
N ALA A 131 13.52 9.26 -7.40
CA ALA A 131 12.91 10.56 -7.10
C ALA A 131 12.70 10.75 -5.59
N ILE A 132 12.20 9.73 -4.89
CA ILE A 132 12.01 9.75 -3.43
C ILE A 132 13.34 9.80 -2.69
N ALA A 133 14.32 8.98 -3.07
CA ALA A 133 15.65 9.02 -2.47
C ALA A 133 16.31 10.40 -2.63
N GLY A 134 16.00 11.11 -3.72
CA GLY A 134 16.44 12.49 -3.97
C GLY A 134 15.89 13.52 -2.96
N LEU A 135 14.74 13.25 -2.32
CA LEU A 135 14.12 14.16 -1.34
C LEU A 135 14.97 14.41 -0.10
N ASN A 136 15.88 13.50 0.25
CA ASN A 136 16.81 13.70 1.35
C ASN A 136 17.73 14.93 1.16
N ARG A 137 17.91 15.40 -0.08
CA ARG A 137 18.72 16.59 -0.39
C ARG A 137 17.90 17.88 -0.40
N THR A 138 16.58 17.78 -0.33
CA THR A 138 15.67 18.93 -0.39
C THR A 138 15.65 19.64 0.96
N SER A 139 15.72 20.99 0.94
CA SER A 139 15.61 21.80 2.14
C SER A 139 14.17 21.87 2.63
N LEU A 140 13.89 21.44 3.86
CA LEU A 140 12.54 21.45 4.42
C LEU A 140 12.14 22.84 4.91
N LEU A 141 11.77 23.72 3.98
CA LEU A 141 11.43 25.11 4.26
C LEU A 141 9.95 25.40 3.99
N GLY A 142 9.40 26.28 4.82
CA GLY A 142 8.06 26.83 4.67
C GLY A 142 6.95 25.84 5.06
N GLU A 143 5.75 26.18 4.61
CA GLU A 143 4.50 25.49 4.94
C GLU A 143 3.97 24.74 3.71
N PRO A 144 3.18 23.66 3.88
CA PRO A 144 2.61 22.95 2.74
C PRO A 144 1.40 23.72 2.16
N SER A 145 1.10 23.47 0.89
CA SER A 145 -0.14 23.91 0.24
C SER A 145 -0.86 22.72 -0.36
N LEU A 146 -1.88 22.25 0.36
CA LEU A 146 -2.73 21.14 -0.04
C LEU A 146 -3.50 21.46 -1.33
N GLN A 147 -4.04 22.67 -1.45
CA GLN A 147 -4.80 23.09 -2.62
C GLN A 147 -3.97 23.02 -3.90
N ASN A 148 -2.73 23.50 -3.88
CA ASN A 148 -1.87 23.46 -5.06
C ASN A 148 -1.50 22.02 -5.44
N GLY A 149 -1.24 21.16 -4.45
CA GLY A 149 -0.97 19.73 -4.67
C GLY A 149 -2.16 19.02 -5.31
N LEU A 150 -3.36 19.22 -4.75
CA LEU A 150 -4.61 18.67 -5.26
C LEU A 150 -4.90 19.17 -6.68
N ASN A 151 -4.79 20.47 -6.94
CA ASN A 151 -5.03 21.02 -8.28
C ASN A 151 -4.07 20.45 -9.33
N MET A 152 -2.82 20.20 -8.97
CA MET A 152 -1.83 19.59 -9.86
C MET A 152 -2.14 18.13 -10.18
N ALA A 153 -2.55 17.36 -9.16
CA ALA A 153 -3.03 15.99 -9.34
C ALA A 153 -4.29 15.97 -10.22
N LEU A 154 -5.29 16.82 -9.92
CA LEU A 154 -6.56 16.90 -10.66
C LEU A 154 -6.36 17.19 -12.14
N LYS A 155 -5.48 18.14 -12.50
CA LYS A 155 -5.17 18.46 -13.90
C LYS A 155 -4.65 17.25 -14.67
N SER A 156 -3.85 16.40 -14.03
CA SER A 156 -3.30 15.19 -14.64
C SER A 156 -4.34 14.07 -14.71
N LEU A 157 -5.10 13.88 -13.62
CA LEU A 157 -6.13 12.83 -13.51
C LEU A 157 -7.35 13.08 -14.42
N LYS A 158 -7.65 14.34 -14.75
CA LYS A 158 -8.77 14.71 -15.64
C LYS A 158 -8.59 14.21 -17.08
N LEU A 159 -7.34 14.05 -17.52
CA LEU A 159 -7.03 13.57 -18.87
C LEU A 159 -7.16 12.05 -19.01
N LEU A 160 -7.26 11.35 -17.88
CA LEU A 160 -7.30 9.89 -17.84
C LEU A 160 -8.73 9.38 -18.09
N PRO A 161 -8.85 8.18 -18.69
CA PRO A 161 -10.16 7.62 -19.01
C PRO A 161 -10.97 7.25 -17.75
N SER A 162 -12.30 7.29 -17.88
CA SER A 162 -13.28 7.06 -16.81
C SER A 162 -13.24 5.67 -16.19
N HIS A 163 -12.67 4.68 -16.87
CA HIS A 163 -12.61 3.28 -16.42
C HIS A 163 -11.49 2.99 -15.41
N ALA A 164 -10.54 3.91 -15.25
CA ALA A 164 -9.44 3.74 -14.32
C ALA A 164 -9.76 4.44 -12.99
N SER A 165 -9.31 3.85 -11.88
CA SER A 165 -9.46 4.52 -10.58
C SER A 165 -8.50 5.70 -10.49
N ARG A 166 -9.06 6.84 -10.08
CA ARG A 166 -8.32 8.09 -9.87
C ARG A 166 -8.14 8.27 -8.38
N GLU A 167 -6.91 8.12 -7.91
CA GLU A 167 -6.59 8.08 -6.48
C GLU A 167 -5.51 9.11 -6.13
N VAL A 168 -5.66 9.72 -4.96
CA VAL A 168 -4.66 10.62 -4.37
C VAL A 168 -4.39 10.15 -2.95
N LEU A 169 -3.12 9.94 -2.61
CA LEU A 169 -2.67 9.65 -1.25
C LEU A 169 -1.81 10.81 -0.76
N VAL A 170 -2.29 11.52 0.26
CA VAL A 170 -1.58 12.66 0.85
C VAL A 170 -0.93 12.23 2.16
N ILE A 171 0.37 12.46 2.29
CA ILE A 171 1.11 12.29 3.54
C ILE A 171 1.41 13.69 4.06
N ILE A 172 0.80 14.03 5.21
CA ILE A 172 0.91 15.35 5.81
C ILE A 172 1.45 15.28 7.23
N GLY A 173 2.53 16.02 7.50
CA GLY A 173 3.15 16.12 8.82
C GLY A 173 2.83 17.45 9.51
N SER A 174 2.54 18.49 8.73
CA SER A 174 2.09 19.78 9.22
C SER A 174 0.66 19.72 9.75
N LEU A 175 0.37 20.57 10.75
CA LEU A 175 -0.99 20.79 11.27
C LEU A 175 -1.73 21.90 10.51
N THR A 176 -0.99 22.72 9.77
CA THR A 176 -1.50 23.84 8.99
C THR A 176 -1.23 23.63 7.50
N THR A 177 -2.20 24.03 6.68
CA THR A 177 -2.04 24.15 5.23
C THR A 177 -2.24 25.61 4.85
N CYS A 178 -1.37 26.13 3.98
CA CYS A 178 -1.36 27.52 3.57
C CYS A 178 -1.75 27.62 2.10
N ASP A 179 -3.06 27.71 1.88
CA ASP A 179 -3.66 27.69 0.55
C ASP A 179 -4.11 29.09 0.11
N PRO A 180 -4.02 29.42 -1.20
CA PRO A 180 -4.30 30.76 -1.71
C PRO A 180 -5.80 31.11 -1.76
N THR A 181 -6.69 30.11 -1.87
CA THR A 181 -8.14 30.30 -2.01
C THR A 181 -8.91 29.29 -1.18
N ASP A 182 -10.25 29.32 -1.23
CA ASP A 182 -11.09 28.37 -0.52
C ASP A 182 -10.87 26.94 -1.06
N ILE A 183 -10.42 26.05 -0.18
CA ILE A 183 -10.15 24.66 -0.50
C ILE A 183 -11.44 23.89 -0.76
N ASN A 184 -12.58 24.28 -0.20
CA ASN A 184 -13.86 23.57 -0.39
C ASN A 184 -14.25 23.49 -1.87
N VAL A 185 -14.00 24.54 -2.65
CA VAL A 185 -14.20 24.55 -4.11
C VAL A 185 -13.33 23.49 -4.80
N THR A 186 -12.13 23.24 -4.28
CA THR A 186 -11.22 22.20 -4.81
C THR A 186 -11.70 20.80 -4.42
N ILE A 187 -12.26 20.64 -3.21
CA ILE A 187 -12.87 19.38 -2.76
C ILE A 187 -14.08 19.04 -3.63
N ASP A 188 -14.96 20.02 -3.89
CA ASP A 188 -16.10 19.85 -4.79
C ASP A 188 -15.68 19.48 -6.21
N ALA A 189 -14.61 20.11 -6.73
CA ALA A 189 -14.05 19.77 -8.04
C ALA A 189 -13.51 18.33 -8.10
N MET A 190 -12.79 17.89 -7.05
CA MET A 190 -12.31 16.50 -6.93
C MET A 190 -13.46 15.50 -6.90
N LYS A 191 -14.51 15.81 -6.14
CA LYS A 191 -15.71 14.99 -6.04
C LYS A 191 -16.46 14.90 -7.36
N ALA A 192 -16.61 16.02 -8.08
CA ALA A 192 -17.25 16.06 -9.39
C ALA A 192 -16.53 15.18 -10.43
N GLU A 193 -15.20 15.16 -10.37
CA GLU A 193 -14.37 14.30 -11.24
C GLU A 193 -14.23 12.87 -10.72
N GLY A 194 -14.81 12.53 -9.56
CA GLY A 194 -14.78 11.17 -9.00
C GLY A 194 -13.39 10.72 -8.52
N VAL A 195 -12.54 11.66 -8.07
CA VAL A 195 -11.22 11.36 -7.52
C VAL A 195 -11.34 10.98 -6.05
N ARG A 196 -10.73 9.85 -5.66
CA ARG A 196 -10.69 9.38 -4.27
C ARG A 196 -9.43 9.92 -3.58
N CYS A 197 -9.60 10.72 -2.52
CA CYS A 197 -8.47 11.29 -1.77
C CYS A 197 -8.35 10.64 -0.40
N SER A 198 -7.26 9.92 -0.16
CA SER A 198 -6.92 9.35 1.15
C SER A 198 -5.76 10.11 1.77
N ILE A 199 -5.72 10.21 3.08
CA ILE A 199 -4.75 11.03 3.81
C ILE A 199 -4.17 10.23 4.97
N VAL A 200 -2.86 10.34 5.15
CA VAL A 200 -2.13 9.83 6.30
C VAL A 200 -1.50 11.02 7.02
N GLY A 201 -2.02 11.33 8.21
CA GLY A 201 -1.50 12.38 9.07
C GLY A 201 -0.44 11.84 10.03
N LEU A 202 0.72 12.49 10.15
CA LEU A 202 1.80 11.97 10.99
C LEU A 202 1.64 12.25 12.49
N ALA A 203 0.84 13.25 12.89
CA ALA A 203 0.77 13.70 14.28
C ALA A 203 -0.65 13.84 14.81
N ALA A 204 -1.47 14.65 14.15
CA ALA A 204 -2.83 14.91 14.61
C ALA A 204 -3.83 14.92 13.46
N GLU A 205 -5.10 14.85 13.82
CA GLU A 205 -6.22 14.97 12.90
C GLU A 205 -6.48 16.45 12.54
N VAL A 206 -6.43 16.76 11.25
CA VAL A 206 -6.78 18.08 10.70
C VAL A 206 -8.19 18.02 10.11
N HIS A 207 -9.07 18.93 10.56
CA HIS A 207 -10.49 18.93 10.19
C HIS A 207 -10.73 18.97 8.67
N ILE A 208 -10.03 19.85 7.95
CA ILE A 208 -10.14 19.98 6.49
C ILE A 208 -9.72 18.69 5.78
N CYS A 209 -8.67 18.01 6.27
CA CYS A 209 -8.23 16.73 5.73
C CYS A 209 -9.28 15.63 5.94
N LYS A 210 -9.90 15.58 7.12
CA LYS A 210 -11.01 14.66 7.42
C LYS A 210 -12.20 14.91 6.49
N GLN A 211 -12.56 16.17 6.29
CA GLN A 211 -13.65 16.57 5.39
C GLN A 211 -13.35 16.12 3.95
N LEU A 212 -12.17 16.46 3.42
CA LEU A 212 -11.70 16.03 2.09
C LEU A 212 -11.78 14.51 1.90
N ALA A 213 -11.28 13.73 2.86
CA ALA A 213 -11.33 12.27 2.79
C ALA A 213 -12.76 11.74 2.82
N SER A 214 -13.61 12.29 3.70
CA SER A 214 -15.02 11.86 3.83
C SER A 214 -15.86 12.19 2.58
N GLU A 215 -15.65 13.35 1.97
CA GLU A 215 -16.41 13.80 0.80
C GLU A 215 -16.01 13.08 -0.50
N THR A 216 -14.75 12.62 -0.57
CA THR A 216 -14.20 11.90 -1.74
C THR A 216 -14.21 10.38 -1.59
N ASN A 217 -14.88 9.83 -0.56
CA ASN A 217 -14.89 8.40 -0.23
C ASN A 217 -13.50 7.79 -0.01
N GLY A 218 -12.56 8.60 0.47
CA GLY A 218 -11.25 8.14 0.92
C GLY A 218 -11.23 7.81 2.41
N THR A 219 -10.02 7.58 2.93
CA THR A 219 -9.81 7.30 4.35
C THR A 219 -8.80 8.28 4.93
N TYR A 220 -9.04 8.72 6.16
CA TYR A 220 -8.08 9.53 6.91
C TYR A 220 -7.64 8.76 8.15
N ASN A 221 -6.33 8.53 8.26
CA ASN A 221 -5.74 7.84 9.40
C ASN A 221 -4.58 8.67 9.97
N VAL A 222 -4.42 8.60 11.29
CA VAL A 222 -3.33 9.25 12.02
C VAL A 222 -2.32 8.19 12.46
N VAL A 223 -1.04 8.47 12.21
CA VAL A 223 0.08 7.63 12.60
C VAL A 223 0.28 7.69 14.10
N LEU A 224 0.64 6.54 14.69
CA LEU A 224 0.98 6.44 16.12
C LEU A 224 2.48 6.14 16.22
N ASP A 225 2.88 5.00 15.65
CA ASP A 225 4.26 4.53 15.61
C ASP A 225 4.69 4.21 14.17
N ASP A 226 5.97 3.93 13.97
CA ASP A 226 6.55 3.54 12.68
C ASP A 226 5.94 2.25 12.10
N SER A 227 5.67 1.26 12.96
CA SER A 227 4.98 0.02 12.58
C SER A 227 3.54 0.29 12.13
N HIS A 228 2.80 1.14 12.85
CA HIS A 228 1.47 1.56 12.47
C HIS A 228 1.48 2.34 11.15
N TYR A 229 2.47 3.21 10.96
CA TYR A 229 2.63 3.96 9.72
C TYR A 229 2.82 3.03 8.51
N LYS A 230 3.70 2.04 8.64
CA LYS A 230 3.90 1.01 7.62
C LYS A 230 2.59 0.29 7.30
N ASP A 231 1.87 -0.16 8.31
CA ASP A 231 0.58 -0.83 8.12
C ASP A 231 -0.46 0.06 7.41
N LEU A 232 -0.51 1.37 7.72
CA LEU A 232 -1.41 2.32 7.07
C LEU A 232 -1.07 2.51 5.59
N LEU A 233 0.21 2.61 5.23
CA LEU A 233 0.64 2.69 3.83
C LEU A 233 0.32 1.39 3.08
N PHE A 234 0.55 0.24 3.71
CA PHE A 234 0.31 -1.06 3.08
C PHE A 234 -1.19 -1.34 2.89
N GLN A 235 -2.07 -0.77 3.69
CA GLN A 235 -3.52 -0.80 3.42
C GLN A 235 -3.89 -0.14 2.08
N HIS A 236 -3.12 0.86 1.64
CA HIS A 236 -3.32 1.53 0.37
C HIS A 236 -2.68 0.79 -0.83
N VAL A 237 -1.90 -0.26 -0.59
CA VAL A 237 -1.40 -1.15 -1.65
C VAL A 237 -2.56 -1.96 -2.24
N GLU A 238 -3.49 -2.41 -1.41
CA GLU A 238 -4.65 -3.15 -1.89
C GLU A 238 -5.58 -2.24 -2.73
N PRO A 239 -6.10 -2.73 -3.86
CA PRO A 239 -7.02 -1.96 -4.69
C PRO A 239 -8.29 -1.65 -3.89
N PRO A 240 -8.70 -0.38 -3.79
CA PRO A 240 -9.95 -0.04 -3.13
C PRO A 240 -11.17 -0.60 -3.90
N PRO A 241 -12.32 -0.75 -3.22
CA PRO A 241 -13.56 -1.05 -3.90
C PRO A 241 -13.85 0.06 -4.93
N ALA A 242 -14.22 -0.36 -6.14
CA ALA A 242 -14.58 0.54 -7.22
C ALA A 242 -15.72 1.46 -6.77
N ALA A 243 -15.53 2.77 -6.95
CA ALA A 243 -16.62 3.73 -6.87
C ALA A 243 -17.79 3.28 -7.77
N PHE A 244 -19.01 3.53 -7.32
CA PHE A 244 -20.24 3.12 -8.02
C PHE A 244 -20.31 3.61 -9.49
N CYS A 245 -19.66 4.73 -9.78
CA CYS A 245 -19.66 5.38 -11.10
C CYS A 245 -18.54 4.93 -12.05
N LEU A 246 -17.73 3.91 -11.70
CA LEU A 246 -16.70 3.40 -12.62
C LEU A 246 -17.34 2.62 -13.76
N GLU A 247 -17.11 3.08 -14.99
CA GLU A 247 -17.56 2.42 -16.21
C GLU A 247 -16.76 1.13 -16.43
N SER A 248 -17.45 -0.01 -16.55
CA SER A 248 -16.83 -1.27 -16.94
C SER A 248 -16.65 -1.32 -18.45
N SER A 249 -15.58 -0.70 -18.96
CA SER A 249 -15.21 -0.77 -20.38
C SER A 249 -14.19 -1.88 -20.64
N LEU A 250 -14.37 -2.64 -21.72
CA LEU A 250 -13.37 -3.60 -22.19
C LEU A 250 -12.23 -2.86 -22.88
N ILE A 251 -11.00 -3.04 -22.39
CA ILE A 251 -9.81 -2.40 -22.94
C ILE A 251 -9.02 -3.40 -23.77
N LYS A 252 -8.54 -2.94 -24.92
CA LYS A 252 -7.62 -3.72 -25.74
C LYS A 252 -6.24 -3.71 -25.08
N MET A 253 -5.74 -4.88 -24.70
CA MET A 253 -4.38 -5.06 -24.18
C MET A 253 -3.50 -5.79 -25.20
N GLY A 254 -2.21 -5.46 -25.21
CA GLY A 254 -1.21 -6.13 -26.04
C GLY A 254 -0.33 -7.05 -25.19
N PHE A 255 -0.22 -8.32 -25.60
CA PHE A 255 0.75 -9.26 -25.05
C PHE A 255 1.96 -9.32 -25.98
N PRO A 256 3.03 -8.59 -25.66
CA PRO A 256 4.22 -8.59 -26.50
C PRO A 256 4.98 -9.90 -26.36
N HIS A 257 5.59 -10.34 -27.45
CA HIS A 257 6.46 -11.52 -27.47
C HIS A 257 7.91 -11.07 -27.58
N GLN A 258 8.80 -11.84 -26.98
CA GLN A 258 10.25 -11.68 -27.19
C GLN A 258 10.60 -12.43 -28.47
N MET A 259 11.11 -11.71 -29.47
CA MET A 259 11.60 -12.34 -30.70
C MET A 259 12.97 -12.96 -30.41
N VAL A 260 12.98 -14.24 -30.04
CA VAL A 260 14.21 -15.04 -29.96
C VAL A 260 14.35 -15.72 -31.32
N THR A 261 15.13 -15.14 -32.22
CA THR A 261 15.53 -15.82 -33.47
C THR A 261 16.75 -16.68 -33.18
N GLU A 262 16.55 -18.00 -33.07
CA GLU A 262 17.63 -18.97 -32.90
C GLU A 262 18.61 -18.90 -34.09
N GLY A 263 19.90 -18.63 -33.81
CA GLY A 263 20.98 -18.75 -34.78
C GLY A 263 21.44 -17.47 -35.50
N THR A 264 20.86 -16.30 -35.21
CA THR A 264 21.34 -15.00 -35.72
C THR A 264 21.54 -14.02 -34.56
N ASP A 265 22.67 -13.32 -34.54
CA ASP A 265 22.89 -12.22 -33.59
C ASP A 265 21.73 -11.23 -33.66
N GLU A 266 21.05 -11.02 -32.53
CA GLU A 266 19.89 -10.13 -32.45
C GLU A 266 20.29 -8.70 -32.88
N PRO A 267 19.51 -8.06 -33.77
CA PRO A 267 19.87 -6.74 -34.28
C PRO A 267 19.83 -5.70 -33.14
N LEU A 268 20.91 -4.93 -33.03
CA LEU A 268 20.98 -3.75 -32.16
C LEU A 268 19.90 -2.76 -32.56
N THR A 269 18.89 -2.64 -31.70
CA THR A 269 17.67 -1.88 -31.99
C THR A 269 17.40 -0.91 -30.85
N MET A 270 16.98 0.30 -31.22
CA MET A 270 16.63 1.37 -30.28
C MET A 270 15.34 1.01 -29.55
N CYS A 271 15.32 1.20 -28.23
CA CYS A 271 14.12 1.03 -27.42
C CYS A 271 13.30 2.31 -27.40
N MET A 272 12.01 2.23 -27.72
CA MET A 272 11.10 3.39 -27.73
C MET A 272 10.86 4.01 -26.34
N CYS A 273 11.15 3.28 -25.25
CA CYS A 273 11.13 3.87 -23.90
C CYS A 273 12.16 4.99 -23.73
N HIS A 274 13.31 4.87 -24.39
CA HIS A 274 14.50 5.68 -24.12
C HIS A 274 14.91 6.58 -25.30
N VAL A 275 14.08 6.65 -26.35
CA VAL A 275 14.36 7.55 -27.48
C VAL A 275 14.31 9.02 -27.03
N ASP A 276 13.34 9.37 -26.19
CA ASP A 276 13.11 10.74 -25.74
C ASP A 276 13.56 11.01 -24.28
N SER A 277 14.11 10.01 -23.58
CA SER A 277 14.50 10.20 -22.18
C SER A 277 15.80 11.00 -22.09
N VAL A 278 15.69 12.20 -21.53
CA VAL A 278 16.81 13.11 -21.27
C VAL A 278 17.78 12.54 -20.22
N ASP A 279 17.27 11.77 -19.26
CA ASP A 279 18.03 11.26 -18.10
C ASP A 279 18.79 9.95 -18.37
N GLU A 280 18.18 9.03 -19.11
CA GLU A 280 18.78 7.75 -19.51
C GLU A 280 18.88 7.75 -21.03
N GLY A 281 19.96 8.32 -21.57
CA GLY A 281 20.10 8.52 -23.02
C GLY A 281 19.84 7.26 -23.85
N SER A 282 19.57 7.44 -25.14
CA SER A 282 19.20 6.38 -26.09
C SER A 282 20.27 5.27 -26.17
N LYS A 283 20.10 4.22 -25.37
CA LYS A 283 20.96 3.02 -25.39
C LYS A 283 20.43 2.04 -26.42
N LEU A 284 21.32 1.60 -27.31
CA LEU A 284 21.08 0.45 -28.18
C LEU A 284 21.09 -0.80 -27.30
N THR A 285 19.97 -1.49 -27.23
CA THR A 285 19.89 -2.76 -26.51
C THR A 285 19.77 -3.91 -27.51
N THR A 286 20.29 -5.06 -27.12
CA THR A 286 19.98 -6.34 -27.75
C THR A 286 18.79 -6.93 -27.00
N GLY A 287 17.82 -7.48 -27.71
CA GLY A 287 16.61 -8.06 -27.11
C GLY A 287 15.59 -7.03 -26.60
N GLY A 288 14.34 -7.47 -26.51
CA GLY A 288 13.23 -6.66 -26.00
C GLY A 288 11.87 -7.25 -26.34
N TYR A 289 10.84 -6.56 -25.88
CA TYR A 289 9.44 -6.89 -26.10
C TYR A 289 8.90 -6.10 -27.29
N TYR A 290 8.26 -6.79 -28.22
CA TYR A 290 7.71 -6.18 -29.42
C TYR A 290 6.20 -5.97 -29.30
N CYS A 291 5.75 -4.74 -29.55
CA CYS A 291 4.32 -4.44 -29.59
C CYS A 291 3.62 -5.26 -30.68
N PRO A 292 2.53 -5.98 -30.40
CA PRO A 292 1.85 -6.80 -31.40
C PRO A 292 1.13 -5.98 -32.50
N GLN A 293 0.90 -4.68 -32.28
CA GLN A 293 0.17 -3.83 -33.22
C GLN A 293 1.10 -2.99 -34.12
N CYS A 294 2.19 -2.44 -33.58
CA CYS A 294 3.09 -1.56 -34.34
C CYS A 294 4.53 -2.08 -34.42
N CYS A 295 4.83 -3.25 -33.82
CA CYS A 295 6.15 -3.87 -33.80
C CYS A 295 7.26 -2.99 -33.20
N SER A 296 6.93 -1.91 -32.47
CA SER A 296 7.93 -1.10 -31.77
C SER A 296 8.50 -1.88 -30.57
N LYS A 297 9.78 -1.68 -30.32
CA LYS A 297 10.54 -2.36 -29.26
C LYS A 297 10.48 -1.62 -27.93
N TYR A 298 10.25 -2.37 -26.85
CA TYR A 298 10.28 -1.92 -25.46
C TYR A 298 11.22 -2.80 -24.63
N CYS A 299 11.95 -2.20 -23.68
CA CYS A 299 12.90 -2.92 -22.82
C CYS A 299 12.26 -3.45 -21.54
N GLU A 300 11.25 -2.76 -21.02
CA GLU A 300 10.58 -3.08 -19.77
C GLU A 300 9.07 -3.18 -20.01
N LEU A 301 8.41 -3.99 -19.20
CA LEU A 301 6.96 -4.14 -19.15
C LEU A 301 6.51 -4.02 -17.69
N PRO A 302 5.30 -3.55 -17.41
CA PRO A 302 4.26 -3.10 -18.36
C PRO A 302 4.44 -1.62 -18.75
N VAL A 303 4.15 -1.30 -20.02
CA VAL A 303 4.32 0.05 -20.56
C VAL A 303 3.21 0.35 -21.58
N GLU A 304 2.76 1.60 -21.64
CA GLU A 304 1.88 2.06 -22.72
C GLU A 304 2.70 2.38 -23.98
N CYS A 305 2.31 1.78 -25.10
CA CYS A 305 3.04 1.93 -26.35
C CYS A 305 2.92 3.36 -26.91
N ARG A 306 4.03 4.10 -26.95
CA ARG A 306 4.09 5.50 -27.46
C ARG A 306 3.59 5.67 -28.90
N VAL A 307 3.73 4.63 -29.74
CA VAL A 307 3.35 4.68 -31.16
C VAL A 307 1.85 4.43 -31.40
N CYS A 308 1.25 3.46 -30.69
CA CYS A 308 -0.14 3.04 -30.95
C CYS A 308 -1.10 3.20 -29.76
N GLY A 309 -0.63 3.66 -28.60
CA GLY A 309 -1.43 3.81 -27.38
C GLY A 309 -1.86 2.50 -26.71
N LEU A 310 -1.42 1.34 -27.22
CA LEU A 310 -1.80 0.05 -26.66
C LEU A 310 -1.02 -0.23 -25.36
N THR A 311 -1.73 -0.58 -24.28
CA THR A 311 -1.10 -1.02 -23.03
C THR A 311 -0.46 -2.39 -23.23
N LEU A 312 0.86 -2.47 -23.07
CA LEU A 312 1.64 -3.69 -23.19
C LEU A 312 1.83 -4.32 -21.82
N VAL A 313 1.35 -5.54 -21.65
CA VAL A 313 1.36 -6.27 -20.36
C VAL A 313 1.79 -7.71 -20.61
N SER A 314 2.50 -8.31 -19.66
CA SER A 314 2.82 -9.74 -19.70
C SER A 314 1.72 -10.53 -18.95
N ALA A 315 1.45 -11.77 -19.37
CA ALA A 315 0.50 -12.62 -18.65
C ALA A 315 0.83 -12.79 -17.15
N PRO A 316 2.10 -12.93 -16.73
CA PRO A 316 2.47 -12.96 -15.31
C PRO A 316 2.08 -11.70 -14.52
N HIS A 317 2.09 -10.51 -15.14
CA HIS A 317 1.70 -9.27 -14.46
C HIS A 317 0.21 -9.26 -14.12
N LEU A 318 -0.64 -9.68 -15.06
CA LEU A 318 -2.07 -9.87 -14.75
C LEU A 318 -2.24 -10.98 -13.71
N ALA A 319 -1.39 -12.02 -13.78
CA ALA A 319 -1.47 -13.15 -12.88
C ALA A 319 -1.26 -12.76 -11.41
N ARG A 320 -0.29 -11.87 -11.15
CA ARG A 320 -0.04 -11.34 -9.80
C ARG A 320 -1.28 -10.69 -9.23
N SER A 321 -2.06 -9.95 -10.01
CA SER A 321 -3.24 -9.24 -9.51
C SER A 321 -4.48 -10.14 -9.24
N TYR A 322 -4.47 -11.44 -9.60
CA TYR A 322 -5.61 -12.34 -9.40
C TYR A 322 -5.98 -12.58 -7.94
N HIS A 323 -5.01 -12.48 -7.01
CA HIS A 323 -5.28 -12.74 -5.60
C HIS A 323 -6.26 -11.71 -4.99
N HIS A 324 -6.32 -10.49 -5.54
CA HIS A 324 -7.34 -9.51 -5.18
C HIS A 324 -8.73 -9.90 -5.67
N LEU A 325 -8.85 -10.55 -6.84
CA LEU A 325 -10.13 -10.95 -7.42
C LEU A 325 -10.73 -12.18 -6.72
N PHE A 326 -9.86 -13.11 -6.30
CA PHE A 326 -10.27 -14.35 -5.64
C PHE A 326 -9.54 -14.55 -4.31
N PRO A 327 -9.84 -13.71 -3.30
CA PRO A 327 -9.18 -13.79 -2.01
C PRO A 327 -9.49 -15.12 -1.31
N VAL A 328 -8.53 -15.60 -0.50
CA VAL A 328 -8.75 -16.74 0.38
C VAL A 328 -9.77 -16.35 1.44
N GLY A 329 -10.75 -17.22 1.68
CA GLY A 329 -11.71 -17.01 2.76
C GLY A 329 -11.04 -17.25 4.12
N GLY A 330 -11.23 -16.31 5.05
CA GLY A 330 -10.70 -16.42 6.41
C GLY A 330 -11.03 -17.76 7.07
N TYR A 331 -10.05 -18.32 7.77
CA TYR A 331 -10.19 -19.58 8.48
C TYR A 331 -10.95 -19.41 9.79
N LYS A 332 -11.70 -20.47 10.15
CA LYS A 332 -12.46 -20.52 11.40
C LYS A 332 -11.53 -20.84 12.56
N GLU A 333 -11.56 -20.00 13.58
CA GLU A 333 -10.96 -20.27 14.89
C GLU A 333 -11.65 -21.46 15.56
N LEU A 334 -10.85 -22.43 15.99
CA LEU A 334 -11.28 -23.53 16.83
C LEU A 334 -10.33 -23.63 18.04
N GLU A 335 -10.88 -24.03 19.17
CA GLU A 335 -10.07 -24.38 20.34
C GLU A 335 -9.37 -25.73 20.10
N PHE A 336 -8.11 -25.81 20.51
CA PHE A 336 -7.33 -27.03 20.35
C PHE A 336 -7.78 -28.12 21.34
N ASN A 337 -8.61 -29.05 20.86
CA ASN A 337 -9.08 -30.22 21.62
C ASN A 337 -8.49 -31.53 21.06
N ASN A 338 -7.17 -31.59 20.81
CA ASN A 338 -6.47 -32.76 20.24
C ASN A 338 -7.11 -33.34 18.96
N GLN A 339 -7.75 -32.50 18.15
CA GLN A 339 -8.46 -32.92 16.94
C GLN A 339 -7.50 -33.44 15.86
N VAL A 340 -6.30 -32.86 15.80
CA VAL A 340 -5.24 -33.21 14.83
C VAL A 340 -3.89 -33.07 15.53
N SER A 341 -2.94 -33.94 15.23
CA SER A 341 -1.61 -33.94 15.85
C SER A 341 -0.67 -32.89 15.26
N SER A 342 -0.82 -32.53 13.98
CA SER A 342 0.08 -31.60 13.30
C SER A 342 -0.63 -30.66 12.31
N CYS A 343 0.00 -29.52 12.06
CA CYS A 343 -0.45 -28.56 11.05
C CYS A 343 -0.31 -29.15 9.64
N TYR A 344 -1.34 -28.98 8.81
CA TYR A 344 -1.34 -29.55 7.45
C TYR A 344 -0.23 -28.97 6.54
N ALA A 345 0.13 -27.70 6.72
CA ALA A 345 1.13 -27.04 5.87
C ALA A 345 2.57 -27.25 6.34
N CYS A 346 2.90 -26.84 7.57
CA CYS A 346 4.27 -26.88 8.08
C CYS A 346 4.61 -28.18 8.84
N GLN A 347 3.64 -29.07 9.06
CA GLN A 347 3.80 -30.31 9.84
C GLN A 347 4.28 -30.12 11.29
N LYS A 348 4.25 -28.89 11.81
CA LYS A 348 4.49 -28.60 13.24
C LYS A 348 3.47 -29.34 14.08
N VAL A 349 3.94 -30.03 15.12
CA VAL A 349 3.09 -30.73 16.09
C VAL A 349 2.46 -29.70 17.02
N PHE A 350 1.15 -29.77 17.21
CA PHE A 350 0.44 -28.89 18.13
C PHE A 350 0.78 -29.30 19.57
N GLY A 351 1.36 -28.37 20.34
CA GLY A 351 1.66 -28.55 21.76
C GLY A 351 0.61 -27.90 22.66
N GLU A 352 0.71 -28.11 23.98
CA GLU A 352 -0.19 -27.52 24.99
C GLU A 352 -0.16 -25.99 25.04
N THR A 353 0.86 -25.37 24.44
CA THR A 353 1.01 -23.91 24.34
C THR A 353 0.09 -23.28 23.28
N GLU A 354 -0.32 -24.02 22.24
CA GLU A 354 -1.19 -23.49 21.18
C GLU A 354 -2.66 -23.76 21.50
N LYS A 355 -3.34 -22.78 22.12
CA LYS A 355 -4.76 -22.87 22.50
C LYS A 355 -5.72 -22.82 21.30
N GLN A 356 -5.27 -22.30 20.16
CA GLN A 356 -6.12 -21.99 19.00
C GLN A 356 -5.57 -22.59 17.71
N VAL A 357 -6.44 -23.23 16.94
CA VAL A 357 -6.16 -23.78 15.62
C VAL A 357 -7.13 -23.25 14.57
N TYR A 358 -6.70 -23.26 13.31
CA TYR A 358 -7.37 -22.54 12.22
C TYR A 358 -7.84 -23.53 11.16
N CYS A 359 -9.16 -23.60 10.93
CA CYS A 359 -9.74 -24.54 9.98
C CYS A 359 -10.25 -23.86 8.72
N CYS A 360 -9.85 -24.37 7.56
CA CYS A 360 -10.35 -23.89 6.28
C CYS A 360 -11.78 -24.41 6.02
N LEU A 361 -12.72 -23.51 5.71
CA LEU A 361 -14.13 -23.85 5.47
C LEU A 361 -14.39 -24.68 4.20
N LYS A 362 -13.41 -24.79 3.28
CA LYS A 362 -13.58 -25.50 2.00
C LYS A 362 -13.00 -26.91 2.01
N CYS A 363 -11.79 -27.07 2.54
CA CYS A 363 -11.09 -28.35 2.58
C CYS A 363 -11.06 -28.99 3.97
N GLU A 364 -11.58 -28.28 4.99
CA GLU A 364 -11.66 -28.72 6.39
C GLU A 364 -10.30 -29.14 7.00
N LYS A 365 -9.20 -28.64 6.44
CA LYS A 365 -7.84 -28.86 6.96
C LYS A 365 -7.50 -27.82 8.02
N ILE A 366 -6.70 -28.25 9.00
CA ILE A 366 -6.28 -27.46 10.16
C ILE A 366 -4.86 -26.93 9.95
N PHE A 367 -4.67 -25.65 10.30
CA PHE A 367 -3.44 -24.88 10.18
C PHE A 367 -3.09 -24.23 11.53
N CYS A 368 -1.79 -23.99 11.77
CA CYS A 368 -1.31 -23.14 12.87
C CYS A 368 -1.45 -21.65 12.52
N ILE A 369 -1.26 -20.78 13.51
CA ILE A 369 -1.35 -19.31 13.34
C ILE A 369 -0.38 -18.77 12.28
N ASP A 370 0.87 -19.22 12.30
CA ASP A 370 1.89 -18.77 11.34
C ASP A 370 1.51 -19.14 9.90
N CYS A 371 0.96 -20.35 9.72
CA CYS A 371 0.49 -20.81 8.42
C CYS A 371 -0.76 -20.04 7.97
N ASP A 372 -1.68 -19.71 8.88
CA ASP A 372 -2.85 -18.86 8.57
C ASP A 372 -2.39 -17.51 8.02
N ILE A 373 -1.47 -16.84 8.73
CA ILE A 373 -0.92 -15.54 8.31
C ILE A 373 -0.20 -15.66 6.96
N PHE A 374 0.71 -16.63 6.82
CA PHE A 374 1.47 -16.82 5.58
C PHE A 374 0.57 -17.10 4.36
N ILE A 375 -0.50 -17.88 4.55
CA ILE A 375 -1.45 -18.18 3.48
C ILE A 375 -2.24 -16.93 3.08
N HIS A 376 -2.63 -16.09 4.02
CA HIS A 376 -3.43 -14.90 3.72
C HIS A 376 -2.59 -13.72 3.20
N ASP A 377 -1.35 -13.56 3.68
CA ASP A 377 -0.50 -12.40 3.34
C ASP A 377 0.44 -12.63 2.17
N THR A 378 0.94 -13.85 1.95
CA THR A 378 1.97 -14.12 0.92
C THR A 378 1.51 -15.11 -0.14
N LEU A 379 0.96 -16.25 0.28
CA LEU A 379 0.66 -17.34 -0.66
C LEU A 379 -0.67 -17.14 -1.40
N HIS A 380 -1.60 -16.43 -0.77
CA HIS A 380 -2.97 -16.14 -1.23
C HIS A 380 -3.74 -17.34 -1.81
N THR A 381 -3.36 -18.56 -1.42
CA THR A 381 -4.02 -19.80 -1.83
C THR A 381 -3.97 -20.79 -0.68
N CYS A 382 -5.08 -21.46 -0.37
CA CYS A 382 -5.05 -22.53 0.64
C CYS A 382 -4.38 -23.79 0.06
N PRO A 383 -3.28 -24.31 0.65
CA PRO A 383 -2.61 -25.52 0.16
C PRO A 383 -3.55 -26.73 0.14
N GLY A 384 -4.40 -26.88 1.15
CA GLY A 384 -5.37 -27.98 1.22
C GLY A 384 -6.49 -27.90 0.16
N CYS A 385 -6.82 -26.70 -0.33
CA CYS A 385 -7.75 -26.55 -1.46
C CYS A 385 -7.05 -26.81 -2.80
N ALA A 386 -5.76 -26.50 -2.91
CA ALA A 386 -4.98 -26.72 -4.12
C ALA A 386 -4.65 -28.20 -4.36
N THR A 387 -4.45 -28.97 -3.28
CA THR A 387 -4.14 -30.42 -3.36
C THR A 387 -5.39 -31.29 -3.50
N ASN A 388 -6.59 -30.79 -3.18
CA ASN A 388 -7.81 -31.59 -3.22
C ASN A 388 -8.58 -31.38 -4.53
N SER A 389 -8.47 -32.36 -5.45
CA SER A 389 -9.07 -32.30 -6.79
C SER A 389 -10.59 -32.10 -6.80
N SER A 390 -11.30 -32.54 -5.75
CA SER A 390 -12.76 -32.37 -5.63
C SER A 390 -13.18 -30.91 -5.39
N VAL A 391 -12.33 -30.11 -4.74
CA VAL A 391 -12.59 -28.69 -4.46
C VAL A 391 -12.22 -27.82 -5.67
N LEU A 392 -11.27 -28.26 -6.49
CA LEU A 392 -10.84 -27.55 -7.71
C LEU A 392 -11.94 -27.50 -8.78
N GLN A 393 -12.76 -28.55 -8.89
CA GLN A 393 -13.85 -28.62 -9.87
C GLN A 393 -14.99 -27.62 -9.61
N HIS A 394 -15.22 -27.22 -8.35
CA HIS A 394 -16.25 -26.23 -8.01
C HIS A 394 -15.87 -24.78 -8.39
N LYS A 395 -14.64 -24.51 -8.85
CA LYS A 395 -14.24 -23.19 -9.37
C LYS A 395 -14.49 -23.03 -10.88
N ALA A 396 -14.87 -24.09 -11.60
CA ALA A 396 -15.00 -24.10 -13.05
C ALA A 396 -16.47 -24.04 -13.56
N ALA A 397 -17.44 -23.81 -12.68
CA ALA A 397 -18.87 -23.69 -13.02
C ALA A 397 -19.39 -22.27 -12.79
#